data_AF-A0A323V200-F1
#
_entry.id   AF-A0A323V200-F1
#
_cell.length_a   1.000
_cell.length_b   1.000
_cell.length_c   1.000
_cell.angle_alpha   90.00
_cell.angle_beta   90.00
_cell.angle_gamma   90.00
#
_symmetry.space_group_name_H-M   'P 1'
#
loop_
_entity.id
_entity.type
_entity.pdbx_description
1 polymer ?
#
loop_
_entity_poly.entity_id
_entity_poly.type
_entity_poly.pdbx_seq_one_letter_code
_entity_poly.pdbx_strand_id
1 'polypeptide(L)'
;GPAQLATFTAAARAAGATLPFIASVAVYTDERSARVLQRFPGLHLDAAVVERVLTAPDTVVAGIAAAVAEARALLAVPGVVGVNLSGLASAHGEATAAAVKAEVATRIREEGR
;
A
#
# COMPACT_ATOMS: atom_id res chain seq x y z
N GLY A 1 4.90 4.40 -8.37
CA GLY A 1 3.95 5.29 -7.69
C GLY A 1 2.79 5.64 -8.61
N PRO A 2 1.87 6.53 -8.17
CA PRO A 2 0.61 6.81 -8.88
C PRO A 2 0.78 7.31 -10.33
N ALA A 3 1.76 8.17 -10.60
CA ALA A 3 2.00 8.70 -11.95
C ALA A 3 2.45 7.62 -12.95
N GLN A 4 3.35 6.73 -12.52
CA GLN A 4 3.76 5.59 -13.36
C GLN A 4 2.59 4.63 -13.58
N LEU A 5 1.77 4.38 -12.55
CA LEU A 5 0.58 3.55 -12.68
C LEU A 5 -0.42 4.16 -13.66
N ALA A 6 -0.67 5.47 -13.61
CA ALA A 6 -1.57 6.14 -14.55
C ALA A 6 -1.08 6.05 -16.00
N THR A 7 0.24 6.17 -16.22
CA THR A 7 0.84 5.96 -17.54
C THR A 7 0.62 4.53 -18.01
N PHE A 8 0.84 3.55 -17.13
CA PHE A 8 0.64 2.14 -17.42
C PHE A 8 -0.83 1.82 -17.73
N THR A 9 -1.78 2.26 -16.91
CA THR A 9 -3.20 1.98 -17.12
C THR A 9 -3.70 2.60 -18.42
N ALA A 10 -3.30 3.84 -18.75
CA ALA A 10 -3.63 4.46 -20.02
C ALA A 10 -3.08 3.68 -21.22
N ALA A 11 -1.81 3.29 -21.19
CA ALA A 11 -1.19 2.50 -22.27
C ALA A 11 -1.85 1.12 -22.43
N ALA A 12 -2.14 0.43 -21.32
CA ALA A 12 -2.82 -0.86 -21.35
C ALA A 12 -4.23 -0.76 -21.95
N ARG A 13 -4.98 0.29 -21.61
CA ARG A 13 -6.30 0.56 -22.21
C ARG A 13 -6.20 0.85 -23.70
N ALA A 14 -5.23 1.66 -24.11
CA ALA A 14 -4.97 1.93 -25.53
C ALA A 14 -4.61 0.65 -26.32
N ALA A 15 -3.97 -0.32 -25.67
CA ALA A 15 -3.67 -1.64 -26.23
C ALA A 15 -4.86 -2.62 -26.20
N GLY A 16 -6.05 -2.19 -25.74
CA GLY A 16 -7.27 -3.00 -25.73
C GLY A 16 -7.52 -3.80 -24.44
N ALA A 17 -6.76 -3.57 -23.36
CA ALA A 17 -7.01 -4.26 -22.10
C ALA A 17 -8.39 -3.88 -21.52
N THR A 18 -9.21 -4.88 -21.20
CA THR A 18 -10.57 -4.69 -20.66
C THR A 18 -10.68 -5.02 -19.17
N LEU A 19 -9.77 -5.84 -18.64
CA LEU A 19 -9.78 -6.25 -17.23
C LEU A 19 -9.65 -5.06 -16.25
N PRO A 20 -10.20 -5.18 -15.03
CA PRO A 20 -9.99 -4.19 -13.97
C PRO A 20 -8.56 -4.21 -13.43
N PHE A 21 -8.05 -3.05 -13.00
CA PHE A 21 -6.75 -2.96 -12.33
C PHE A 21 -6.92 -2.91 -10.81
N ILE A 22 -6.14 -3.72 -10.10
CA ILE A 22 -6.00 -3.69 -8.64
C ILE A 22 -4.56 -3.32 -8.32
N ALA A 23 -4.36 -2.24 -7.56
CA ALA A 23 -3.02 -1.76 -7.21
C ALA A 23 -2.56 -2.35 -5.87
N SER A 24 -1.29 -2.74 -5.77
CA SER A 24 -0.73 -3.26 -4.50
C SER A 24 -0.29 -2.11 -3.60
N VAL A 25 -0.64 -2.19 -2.31
CA VAL A 25 -0.22 -1.25 -1.27
C VAL A 25 0.69 -1.97 -0.30
N ALA A 26 1.86 -1.40 -0.01
CA ALA A 26 2.80 -1.97 0.94
C ALA A 26 2.38 -1.66 2.38
N VAL A 27 2.10 -2.68 3.18
CA VAL A 27 1.74 -2.53 4.60
C VAL A 27 2.84 -3.11 5.49
N TYR A 28 3.39 -2.25 6.35
CA TYR A 28 4.39 -2.59 7.36
C TYR A 28 4.26 -1.62 8.55
N THR A 29 4.50 -2.13 9.75
CA THR A 29 4.42 -1.37 11.00
C THR A 29 5.66 -1.53 11.88
N ASP A 30 6.66 -2.26 11.41
CA ASP A 30 7.90 -2.52 12.12
C ASP A 30 9.05 -2.83 11.14
N GLU A 31 10.28 -2.83 11.65
CA GLU A 31 11.47 -3.02 10.81
C GLU A 31 11.46 -4.37 10.09
N ARG A 32 11.01 -5.44 10.74
CA ARG A 32 10.98 -6.77 10.13
C ARG A 32 10.00 -6.82 8.95
N SER A 33 8.79 -6.31 9.13
CA SER A 33 7.78 -6.26 8.07
C SER A 33 8.20 -5.36 6.91
N ALA A 34 8.90 -4.24 7.17
CA ALA A 34 9.49 -3.39 6.14
C ALA A 34 10.60 -4.12 5.36
N ARG A 35 11.54 -4.79 6.07
CA ARG A 35 12.65 -5.52 5.45
C ARG A 35 12.21 -6.66 4.56
N VAL A 36 11.11 -7.34 4.88
CA VAL A 36 10.54 -8.39 4.01
C VAL A 36 10.18 -7.80 2.65
N LEU A 37 9.54 -6.63 2.62
CA LEU A 37 9.17 -5.95 1.38
C LEU A 37 10.40 -5.39 0.65
N GLN A 38 11.37 -4.81 1.35
CA GLN A 38 12.61 -4.29 0.75
C GLN A 38 13.46 -5.38 0.08
N ARG A 39 13.33 -6.64 0.50
CA ARG A 39 14.01 -7.79 -0.10
C ARG A 39 13.25 -8.39 -1.29
N PHE A 40 12.04 -7.92 -1.58
CA PHE A 40 11.23 -8.44 -2.67
C PHE A 40 11.78 -7.95 -4.02
N PRO A 41 12.20 -8.86 -4.93
CA PRO A 41 12.80 -8.46 -6.20
C PRO A 41 11.87 -7.57 -7.04
N GLY A 42 12.40 -6.46 -7.53
CA GLY A 42 11.66 -5.51 -8.38
C GLY A 42 10.70 -4.58 -7.62
N LEU A 43 10.58 -4.70 -6.29
CA LEU A 43 9.84 -3.75 -5.46
C LEU A 43 10.77 -2.67 -4.92
N HIS A 44 10.42 -1.41 -5.16
CA HIS A 44 11.10 -0.25 -4.58
C HIS A 44 10.15 0.47 -3.65
N LEU A 45 10.47 0.46 -2.34
CA LEU A 45 9.81 1.31 -1.36
C LEU A 45 10.48 2.68 -1.31
N ASP A 46 9.70 3.73 -1.09
CA ASP A 46 10.24 5.05 -0.81
C ASP A 46 10.96 5.05 0.54
N ALA A 47 12.28 5.23 0.51
CA ALA A 47 13.13 5.20 1.70
C ALA A 47 12.72 6.26 2.74
N ALA A 48 12.28 7.45 2.30
CA ALA A 48 11.83 8.51 3.20
C ALA A 48 10.51 8.14 3.88
N VAL A 49 9.60 7.43 3.20
CA VAL A 49 8.38 6.91 3.82
C VAL A 49 8.72 5.86 4.87
N VAL A 50 9.61 4.92 4.53
CA VAL A 50 10.05 3.86 5.45
C VAL A 50 10.69 4.47 6.69
N GLU A 51 11.63 5.41 6.52
CA GLU A 51 12.29 6.09 7.63
C GLU A 51 11.28 6.81 8.55
N ARG A 52 10.35 7.57 7.98
CA ARG A 52 9.30 8.25 8.77
C ARG A 52 8.45 7.28 9.58
N VAL A 53 8.09 6.14 9.01
CA VAL A 53 7.29 5.13 9.73
C VAL A 53 8.11 4.49 10.85
N LEU A 54 9.35 4.08 10.57
CA LEU A 54 10.17 3.32 11.52
C LEU A 54 10.77 4.18 12.64
N THR A 55 10.80 5.51 12.47
CA THR A 55 11.26 6.46 13.49
C THR A 55 10.12 7.14 14.25
N ALA A 56 8.86 6.84 13.90
CA ALA A 56 7.71 7.40 14.59
C ALA A 56 7.59 6.86 16.03
N PRO A 57 7.07 7.65 16.99
CA PRO A 57 6.80 7.18 18.36
C PRO A 57 5.86 5.97 18.42
N ASP A 58 4.91 5.91 17.48
CA ASP A 58 4.04 4.76 17.25
C ASP A 58 4.13 4.34 15.78
N THR A 59 4.92 3.30 15.52
CA THR A 59 5.17 2.78 14.17
C THR A 59 3.94 2.11 13.57
N VAL A 60 3.01 1.62 14.39
CA VAL A 60 1.76 1.00 13.93
C VAL A 60 0.83 2.06 13.37
N VAL A 61 0.59 3.13 14.14
CA VAL A 61 -0.22 4.26 13.67
C VAL A 61 0.40 4.90 12.44
N ALA A 62 1.72 5.12 12.43
CA ALA A 62 2.41 5.71 11.28
C ALA A 62 2.35 4.81 10.03
N GLY A 63 2.54 3.49 10.19
CA GLY A 63 2.48 2.53 9.09
C GLY A 63 1.08 2.43 8.48
N ILE A 64 0.03 2.42 9.32
CA ILE A 64 -1.37 2.45 8.87
C ILE A 64 -1.65 3.74 8.10
N ALA A 65 -1.25 4.89 8.64
CA ALA A 65 -1.45 6.18 7.98
C ALA A 65 -0.75 6.25 6.61
N ALA A 66 0.49 5.75 6.52
CA ALA A 66 1.24 5.69 5.27
C ALA A 66 0.54 4.78 4.22
N ALA A 67 0.08 3.60 4.64
CA ALA A 67 -0.64 2.67 3.77
C ALA A 67 -1.98 3.25 3.28
N VAL A 68 -2.73 3.95 4.13
CA VAL A 68 -3.98 4.63 3.74
C VAL A 68 -3.70 5.73 2.72
N ALA A 69 -2.69 6.56 2.96
CA ALA A 69 -2.31 7.64 2.04
C ALA A 69 -1.90 7.09 0.66
N GLU A 70 -1.09 6.03 0.63
CA GLU A 70 -0.70 5.36 -0.62
C GLU A 70 -1.92 4.74 -1.33
N ALA A 71 -2.77 4.01 -0.60
CA ALA A 71 -3.96 3.38 -1.15
C ALA A 71 -4.88 4.41 -1.82
N ARG A 72 -5.10 5.56 -1.20
CA ARG A 72 -5.91 6.65 -1.79
C ARG A 72 -5.30 7.20 -3.06
N ALA A 73 -4.00 7.46 -3.05
CA ALA A 73 -3.30 7.97 -4.22
C ALA A 73 -3.39 6.98 -5.39
N LEU A 74 -3.34 5.67 -5.12
CA LEU A 74 -3.50 4.62 -6.14
C LEU A 74 -4.95 4.45 -6.61
N LEU A 75 -5.92 4.52 -5.71
CA LEU A 75 -7.36 4.46 -6.04
C LEU A 75 -7.81 5.65 -6.89
N ALA A 76 -7.16 6.80 -6.76
CA ALA A 76 -7.43 7.97 -7.60
C ALA A 76 -6.96 7.82 -9.05
N VAL A 77 -6.17 6.78 -9.37
CA VAL A 77 -5.68 6.54 -10.74
C VAL A 77 -6.79 5.97 -11.62
N PRO A 78 -7.08 6.57 -12.79
CA PRO A 78 -8.09 6.06 -13.71
C PRO A 78 -7.87 4.59 -14.10
N GLY A 79 -8.92 3.79 -13.93
CA GLY A 79 -8.92 2.35 -14.24
C GLY A 79 -8.56 1.44 -13.06
N VAL A 80 -8.05 1.98 -11.96
CA VAL A 80 -7.86 1.24 -10.71
C VAL A 80 -9.20 1.19 -9.98
N VAL A 81 -9.66 -0.02 -9.66
CA VAL A 81 -10.98 -0.24 -9.02
C VAL A 81 -10.87 -0.77 -7.58
N GLY A 82 -9.64 -1.00 -7.13
CA GLY A 82 -9.37 -1.53 -5.80
C GLY A 82 -7.89 -1.61 -5.50
N VAL A 83 -7.58 -1.98 -4.27
CA VAL A 83 -6.21 -2.19 -3.79
C VAL A 83 -6.05 -3.54 -3.11
N ASN A 84 -4.85 -4.10 -3.21
CA ASN A 84 -4.42 -5.30 -2.49
C ASN A 84 -3.45 -4.92 -1.38
N LEU A 85 -3.87 -5.07 -0.12
CA LEU A 85 -3.06 -4.77 1.06
C LEU A 85 -2.00 -5.87 1.28
N SER A 86 -0.78 -5.59 0.85
CA SER A 86 0.30 -6.57 0.70
C SER A 86 1.37 -6.42 1.77
N GLY A 87 2.18 -7.48 1.94
CA GLY A 87 3.27 -7.50 2.90
C GLY A 87 2.91 -8.16 4.23
N LEU A 88 3.91 -8.31 5.09
CA LEU A 88 3.76 -8.96 6.38
C LEU A 88 2.84 -8.16 7.32
N ALA A 89 2.74 -6.83 7.12
CA ALA A 89 2.09 -5.86 8.00
C ALA A 89 2.69 -5.77 9.40
N SER A 90 2.89 -6.88 10.11
CA SER A 90 3.50 -6.88 11.44
C SER A 90 4.28 -8.17 11.73
N ALA A 91 5.38 -8.04 12.48
CA ALA A 91 6.16 -9.15 13.02
C ALA A 91 5.42 -9.96 14.11
N HIS A 92 4.33 -9.44 14.68
CA HIS A 92 3.63 -10.00 15.83
C HIS A 92 2.55 -11.04 15.47
N GLY A 93 2.75 -11.76 14.36
CA GLY A 93 1.87 -12.85 13.92
C GLY A 93 0.68 -12.42 13.07
N GLU A 94 -0.01 -13.42 12.52
CA GLU A 94 -1.03 -13.25 11.48
C GLU A 94 -2.27 -12.49 11.99
N ALA A 95 -2.70 -12.71 13.23
CA ALA A 95 -3.84 -12.01 13.81
C ALA A 95 -3.58 -10.50 13.90
N THR A 96 -2.40 -10.09 14.38
CA THR A 96 -1.99 -8.68 14.44
C THR A 96 -1.87 -8.09 13.04
N ALA A 97 -1.24 -8.81 12.12
CA ALA A 97 -1.12 -8.39 10.72
C ALA A 97 -2.49 -8.21 10.04
N ALA A 98 -3.45 -9.09 10.32
CA ALA A 98 -4.82 -9.00 9.82
C ALA A 98 -5.55 -7.80 10.41
N ALA A 99 -5.41 -7.55 11.71
CA ALA A 99 -6.00 -6.38 12.37
C ALA A 99 -5.47 -5.05 11.79
N VAL A 100 -4.16 -4.96 11.55
CA VAL A 100 -3.54 -3.79 10.88
C VAL A 100 -4.14 -3.58 9.49
N LYS A 101 -4.23 -4.63 8.66
CA LYS A 101 -4.81 -4.54 7.31
C LYS A 101 -6.31 -4.20 7.35
N ALA A 102 -7.05 -4.74 8.31
CA ALA A 102 -8.46 -4.42 8.50
C ALA A 102 -8.66 -2.94 8.85
N GLU A 103 -7.83 -2.39 9.73
CA GLU A 103 -7.86 -0.97 10.10
C GLU A 103 -7.54 -0.06 8.89
N VAL A 104 -6.51 -0.39 8.11
CA VAL A 104 -6.22 0.32 6.84
C VAL A 104 -7.44 0.28 5.92
N ALA A 105 -8.07 -0.88 5.74
CA ALA A 105 -9.24 -1.03 4.89
C ALA A 105 -10.45 -0.23 5.39
N THR A 106 -10.66 -0.15 6.71
CA THR A 106 -11.72 0.66 7.33
C THR A 106 -11.50 2.14 7.04
N ARG A 107 -10.30 2.67 7.29
CA ARG A 107 -10.00 4.09 7.04
C ARG A 107 -10.10 4.47 5.57
N ILE A 108 -9.68 3.60 4.65
CA ILE A 108 -9.88 3.82 3.20
C ILE A 108 -11.37 4.03 2.88
N ARG A 109 -12.26 3.22 3.47
CA ARG A 109 -13.70 3.31 3.23
C ARG A 109 -14.35 4.53 3.87
N GLU A 110 -13.92 4.91 5.07
CA GLU A 110 -14.52 6.01 5.83
C GLU A 110 -14.29 7.37 5.18
N GLU A 111 -13.04 7.70 4.81
CA GLU A 111 -12.74 9.00 4.18
C GLU A 111 -13.01 8.97 2.66
N GLY A 112 -13.66 7.93 2.15
CA GLY A 112 -14.20 7.83 0.79
C GLY A 112 -15.71 8.05 0.71
N ARG A 113 -16.40 8.17 1.86
CA ARG A 113 -17.78 8.65 1.96
C ARG A 113 -17.79 10.16 2.18
#